data_AF-A0A7C1NJW3-F1
#
_entry.id   AF-A0A7C1NJW3-F1
#
_cell.length_a   1.000
_cell.length_b   1.000
_cell.length_c   1.000
_cell.angle_alpha   90.00
_cell.angle_beta   90.00
_cell.angle_gamma   90.00
#
_symmetry.space_group_name_H-M   'P 1'
#
loop_
_entity.id
_entity.type
_entity.pdbx_description
1 polymer ?
#
loop_
_entity_poly.entity_id
_entity_poly.type
_entity_poly.pdbx_seq_one_letter_code
_entity_poly.pdbx_strand_id
1 'polypeptide(L)'
;MAEIKSTLDLVMEKTRHLSFSEQEKQEQHFYEFAKRIKGLIQQYQDQKLRVENLKLELSALQQTFGLKSEDIIKREIVARLDLDQDNRPLLTMLPDLCRSDVTPLESITKEYKEAVYQITQARTAKIKQHLAEKYFISGEAVAPNLENDEAGIKEIQQMRDKFDRLFTLEKSRLADSVET
;
A
#
# COMPACT_ATOMS: atom_id res chain seq x y z
N MET A 1 16.97 -63.50 15.86
CA MET A 1 17.36 -62.92 14.57
C MET A 1 16.80 -61.51 14.56
N ALA A 2 17.67 -60.50 14.63
CA ALA A 2 17.24 -59.10 14.73
C ALA A 2 16.96 -58.56 13.32
N GLU A 3 15.70 -58.30 13.01
CA GLU A 3 15.29 -57.65 11.77
C GLU A 3 15.73 -56.17 11.82
N ILE A 4 16.70 -55.81 10.99
CA ILE A 4 17.13 -54.41 10.84
C ILE A 4 16.05 -53.72 9.99
N LYS A 5 15.24 -52.87 10.63
CA LYS A 5 14.27 -52.01 9.93
C LYS A 5 14.98 -51.17 8.87
N SER A 6 14.39 -51.08 7.68
CA SER A 6 14.88 -50.27 6.57
C SER A 6 14.94 -48.80 6.98
N THR A 7 15.97 -48.08 6.51
CA THR A 7 16.10 -46.63 6.73
C THR A 7 14.86 -45.86 6.25
N LEU A 8 14.19 -46.36 5.21
CA LEU A 8 12.97 -45.78 4.67
C LEU A 8 11.77 -46.00 5.61
N ASP A 9 11.65 -47.19 6.22
CA ASP A 9 10.61 -47.46 7.24
C ASP A 9 10.82 -46.60 8.48
N LEU A 10 12.08 -46.40 8.90
CA LEU A 10 12.42 -45.56 10.04
C LEU A 10 12.11 -44.08 9.78
N VAL A 11 12.31 -43.61 8.54
CA VAL A 11 11.94 -42.26 8.11
C VAL A 11 10.41 -42.12 8.07
N MET A 12 9.68 -43.07 7.47
CA MET A 12 8.22 -43.04 7.40
C MET A 12 7.55 -43.14 8.79
N GLU A 13 8.14 -43.88 9.73
CA GLU A 13 7.68 -43.99 11.12
C GLU A 13 7.94 -42.67 11.88
N LYS A 14 9.07 -41.99 11.63
CA LYS A 14 9.37 -40.66 12.19
C LYS A 14 8.57 -39.52 11.56
N THR A 15 8.19 -39.62 10.28
CA THR A 15 7.37 -38.61 9.59
C THR A 15 5.87 -38.88 9.67
N ARG A 16 5.44 -39.99 10.27
CA ARG A 16 4.03 -40.34 10.46
C ARG A 16 3.25 -39.33 11.30
N HIS A 17 3.95 -38.62 12.17
CA HIS A 17 3.41 -37.52 12.99
C HIS A 17 3.69 -36.13 12.39
N LEU A 18 4.36 -36.06 11.24
CA LEU A 18 4.63 -34.85 10.45
C LEU A 18 3.69 -34.73 9.25
N SER A 19 2.57 -35.46 9.24
CA SER A 19 1.48 -35.12 8.34
C SER A 19 0.80 -33.88 8.92
N PHE A 20 1.00 -32.74 8.27
CA PHE A 20 0.22 -31.54 8.54
C PHE A 20 -1.24 -31.92 8.72
N SER A 21 -1.84 -31.45 9.81
CA SER A 21 -3.29 -31.55 9.97
C SER A 21 -3.97 -30.87 8.77
N GLU A 22 -5.18 -31.28 8.43
CA GLU A 22 -5.92 -30.64 7.33
C GLU A 22 -6.07 -29.12 7.55
N GLN A 23 -6.07 -28.67 8.80
CA GLN A 23 -6.04 -27.26 9.18
C GLN A 23 -4.71 -26.59 8.78
N GLU A 24 -3.57 -27.16 9.17
CA GLU A 24 -2.25 -26.60 8.82
C GLU A 24 -2.01 -26.59 7.30
N LYS A 25 -2.50 -27.60 6.57
CA LYS A 25 -2.44 -27.61 5.10
C LYS A 25 -3.25 -26.47 4.49
N GLN A 26 -4.47 -26.22 5.00
CA GLN A 26 -5.31 -25.13 4.53
C GLN A 26 -4.70 -23.76 4.85
N GLU A 27 -4.14 -23.58 6.05
CA GLU A 27 -3.44 -22.36 6.44
C GLU A 27 -2.23 -22.09 5.57
N GLN A 28 -1.41 -23.11 5.31
CA GLN A 28 -0.26 -22.97 4.43
C GLN A 28 -0.67 -22.65 2.98
N HIS A 29 -1.74 -23.29 2.50
CA HIS A 29 -2.28 -23.02 1.17
C HIS A 29 -2.77 -21.57 1.04
N PHE A 30 -3.47 -21.05 2.04
CA PHE A 30 -3.89 -19.65 2.10
C PHE A 30 -2.69 -18.69 2.19
N TYR A 31 -1.69 -19.02 3.01
CA TYR A 31 -0.48 -18.22 3.16
C TYR A 31 0.30 -18.11 1.84
N GLU A 32 0.49 -19.23 1.13
CA GLU A 32 1.16 -19.22 -0.18
C GLU A 32 0.39 -18.41 -1.21
N PHE A 33 -0.94 -18.51 -1.21
CA PHE A 33 -1.81 -17.73 -2.07
C PHE A 33 -1.67 -16.23 -1.84
N ALA A 34 -1.78 -15.79 -0.58
CA ALA A 34 -1.61 -14.39 -0.19
C ALA A 34 -0.20 -13.87 -0.54
N LYS A 35 0.84 -14.68 -0.32
CA LYS A 35 2.22 -14.35 -0.69
C LYS A 35 2.39 -14.13 -2.19
N ARG A 36 1.73 -14.94 -3.03
CA ARG A 36 1.77 -14.77 -4.50
C ARG A 36 1.03 -13.50 -4.94
N ILE A 37 -0.14 -13.22 -4.37
CA ILE A 37 -0.87 -11.96 -4.62
C ILE A 37 0.01 -10.75 -4.30
N LYS A 38 0.66 -10.77 -3.13
CA LYS A 38 1.61 -9.74 -2.70
C LYS A 38 2.75 -9.54 -3.72
N GLY A 39 3.31 -10.62 -4.25
CA GLY A 39 4.35 -10.58 -5.28
C GLY A 39 3.88 -9.93 -6.58
N LEU A 40 2.69 -10.31 -7.06
CA LEU A 40 2.11 -9.78 -8.30
C LEU A 40 1.82 -8.28 -8.21
N ILE A 41 1.22 -7.83 -7.10
CA ILE A 41 0.94 -6.41 -6.87
C ILE A 41 2.26 -5.62 -6.78
N GLN A 42 3.31 -6.18 -6.18
CA GLN A 42 4.63 -5.54 -6.15
C GLN A 42 5.22 -5.39 -7.53
N GLN A 43 5.19 -6.44 -8.35
CA GLN A 43 5.71 -6.38 -9.72
C GLN A 43 4.97 -5.35 -10.58
N TYR A 44 3.67 -5.20 -10.36
CA TYR A 44 2.87 -4.16 -11.01
C TYR A 44 3.31 -2.75 -10.57
N GLN A 45 3.46 -2.51 -9.27
CA GLN A 45 3.95 -1.22 -8.75
C GLN A 45 5.37 -0.89 -9.22
N ASP A 46 6.22 -1.90 -9.33
CA ASP A 46 7.58 -1.80 -9.88
C ASP A 46 7.59 -1.59 -11.41
N GLN A 47 6.42 -1.51 -12.07
CA GLN A 47 6.25 -1.40 -13.52
C GLN A 47 6.85 -2.56 -14.32
N LYS A 48 7.12 -3.69 -13.65
CA LYS A 48 7.62 -4.94 -14.27
C LYS A 48 6.48 -5.77 -14.86
N LEU A 49 5.23 -5.49 -14.45
CA LEU A 49 4.03 -6.17 -14.90
C LEU A 49 2.99 -5.15 -15.34
N ARG A 50 2.38 -5.36 -16.51
CA ARG A 50 1.27 -4.51 -16.99
C ARG A 50 -0.05 -4.93 -16.34
N VAL A 51 -1.01 -4.00 -16.28
CA VAL A 51 -2.30 -4.24 -15.62
C VAL A 51 -3.09 -5.38 -16.26
N GLU A 52 -3.00 -5.55 -17.58
CA GLU A 52 -3.69 -6.63 -18.30
C GLU A 52 -3.13 -8.00 -17.91
N ASN A 53 -1.79 -8.09 -17.82
CA ASN A 53 -1.11 -9.31 -17.41
C ASN A 53 -1.36 -9.62 -15.93
N LEU A 54 -1.38 -8.59 -15.07
CA LEU A 54 -1.74 -8.74 -13.66
C LEU A 54 -3.12 -9.36 -13.50
N LYS A 55 -4.13 -8.87 -14.23
CA LYS A 55 -5.50 -9.41 -14.20
C LYS A 55 -5.53 -10.90 -14.59
N LEU A 56 -4.80 -11.27 -15.64
CA LEU A 56 -4.69 -12.67 -16.07
C LEU A 56 -4.00 -13.55 -15.02
N GLU A 57 -2.88 -13.10 -14.45
CA GLU A 57 -2.13 -13.86 -13.45
C GLU A 57 -2.92 -14.01 -12.15
N LEU A 58 -3.63 -12.97 -11.70
CA LEU A 58 -4.53 -13.06 -10.55
C LEU A 58 -5.67 -14.05 -10.79
N SER A 59 -6.28 -14.05 -11.99
CA SER A 59 -7.34 -15.01 -12.33
C SER A 59 -6.81 -16.45 -12.39
N ALA A 60 -5.64 -16.68 -12.99
CA ALA A 60 -5.01 -18.00 -13.04
C ALA A 60 -4.65 -18.50 -11.62
N LEU A 61 -4.19 -17.59 -10.76
CA LEU A 61 -3.86 -17.89 -9.37
C LEU A 61 -5.12 -18.28 -8.58
N GLN A 62 -6.23 -17.55 -8.72
CA GLN A 62 -7.51 -17.91 -8.12
C GLN A 62 -7.98 -19.31 -8.53
N GLN A 63 -7.87 -19.65 -9.82
CA GLN A 63 -8.23 -20.98 -10.32
C GLN A 63 -7.33 -22.09 -9.76
N THR A 64 -6.03 -21.82 -9.65
CA THR A 64 -5.04 -22.78 -9.14
C THR A 64 -5.31 -23.14 -7.67
N PHE A 65 -5.68 -22.15 -6.85
CA PHE A 65 -5.91 -22.33 -5.43
C PHE A 65 -7.40 -22.56 -5.06
N GLY A 66 -8.33 -22.36 -6.00
CA GLY A 66 -9.77 -22.51 -5.73
C GLY A 66 -10.33 -21.54 -4.69
N LEU A 67 -9.65 -20.40 -4.46
CA LEU A 67 -10.01 -19.41 -3.45
C LEU A 67 -10.52 -18.12 -4.11
N LYS A 68 -11.58 -17.54 -3.55
CA LYS A 68 -11.98 -16.16 -3.85
C LYS A 68 -10.94 -15.22 -3.23
N SER A 69 -10.41 -14.30 -4.02
CA SER A 69 -9.31 -13.43 -3.58
C SER A 69 -9.60 -11.95 -3.59
N GLU A 70 -10.82 -11.54 -3.95
CA GLU A 70 -11.19 -10.13 -4.00
C GLU A 70 -10.86 -9.44 -2.67
N ASP A 71 -11.16 -10.08 -1.53
CA ASP A 71 -10.87 -9.55 -0.20
C ASP A 71 -9.38 -9.50 0.14
N ILE A 72 -8.63 -10.52 -0.26
CA ILE A 72 -7.18 -10.59 -0.02
C ILE A 72 -6.48 -9.54 -0.88
N ILE A 73 -6.87 -9.42 -2.15
CA ILE A 73 -6.39 -8.40 -3.08
C ILE A 73 -6.73 -7.01 -2.54
N LYS A 74 -7.99 -6.79 -2.14
CA LYS A 74 -8.44 -5.52 -1.57
C LYS A 74 -7.64 -5.13 -0.34
N ARG A 75 -7.50 -6.05 0.63
CA ARG A 75 -6.71 -5.82 1.86
C ARG A 75 -5.25 -5.52 1.54
N GLU A 76 -4.64 -6.26 0.62
CA GLU A 76 -3.25 -6.05 0.23
C GLU A 76 -3.06 -4.71 -0.49
N ILE A 77 -3.97 -4.32 -1.40
CA ILE A 77 -3.92 -3.00 -2.05
C ILE A 77 -4.10 -1.89 -1.02
N VAL A 78 -5.13 -1.98 -0.18
CA VAL A 78 -5.41 -0.98 0.87
C VAL A 78 -4.23 -0.83 1.81
N ALA A 79 -3.61 -1.94 2.24
CA ALA A 79 -2.44 -1.92 3.12
C ALA A 79 -1.28 -1.12 2.53
N ARG A 80 -1.10 -1.14 1.21
CA ARG A 80 -0.02 -0.45 0.47
C ARG A 80 -0.28 1.03 0.20
N LEU A 81 -1.51 1.50 0.33
CA LEU A 81 -1.83 2.91 0.09
C LEU A 81 -1.14 3.79 1.14
N ASP A 82 -0.47 4.85 0.70
CA ASP A 82 0.27 5.76 1.55
C ASP A 82 0.02 7.21 1.10
N LEU A 83 -0.29 8.10 2.04
CA LEU A 83 -0.69 9.48 1.74
C LEU A 83 0.38 10.27 0.95
N ASP A 84 1.65 9.96 1.18
CA ASP A 84 2.79 10.66 0.59
C ASP A 84 3.24 10.02 -0.74
N GLN A 85 2.69 8.86 -1.10
CA GLN A 85 3.02 8.12 -2.33
C GLN A 85 2.02 8.38 -3.47
N ASP A 86 2.45 8.01 -4.68
CA ASP A 86 1.54 7.98 -5.82
C ASP A 86 0.61 6.76 -5.77
N ASN A 87 -0.56 6.97 -5.19
CA ASN A 87 -1.59 5.94 -5.07
C ASN A 87 -2.37 5.67 -6.37
N ARG A 88 -2.19 6.47 -7.44
CA ARG A 88 -3.01 6.36 -8.68
C ARG A 88 -3.04 4.95 -9.28
N PRO A 89 -1.90 4.24 -9.42
CA PRO A 89 -1.93 2.88 -9.98
C PRO A 89 -2.78 1.93 -9.14
N LEU A 90 -2.71 2.03 -7.81
CA LEU A 90 -3.45 1.17 -6.90
C LEU A 90 -4.94 1.51 -6.84
N LEU A 91 -5.27 2.80 -6.76
CA LEU A 91 -6.66 3.27 -6.71
C LEU A 91 -7.42 2.97 -8.00
N THR A 92 -6.74 3.00 -9.17
CA THR A 92 -7.37 2.64 -10.45
C THR A 92 -7.75 1.15 -10.51
N MET A 93 -7.05 0.27 -9.79
CA MET A 93 -7.33 -1.17 -9.80
C MET A 93 -8.50 -1.58 -8.91
N LEU A 94 -8.75 -0.85 -7.82
CA LEU A 94 -9.76 -1.22 -6.80
C LEU A 94 -11.19 -1.26 -7.35
N PRO A 95 -11.65 -0.31 -8.18
CA PRO A 95 -12.97 -0.40 -8.82
C PRO A 95 -13.07 -1.61 -9.75
N ASP A 96 -12.03 -1.86 -10.55
CA ASP A 96 -11.99 -2.93 -11.55
C ASP A 96 -11.99 -4.33 -10.93
N LEU A 97 -11.22 -4.52 -9.85
CA LEU A 97 -10.98 -5.84 -9.24
C LEU A 97 -11.90 -6.13 -8.05
N CYS A 98 -12.29 -5.10 -7.30
CA CYS A 98 -12.96 -5.24 -6.02
C CYS A 98 -14.27 -4.43 -5.94
N ARG A 99 -14.73 -3.83 -7.05
CA ARG A 99 -15.96 -3.00 -7.13
C ARG A 99 -16.07 -1.96 -6.03
N SER A 100 -14.92 -1.41 -5.63
CA SER A 100 -14.78 -0.56 -4.45
C SER A 100 -14.81 0.91 -4.85
N ASP A 101 -15.54 1.74 -4.08
CA ASP A 101 -15.51 3.18 -4.25
C ASP A 101 -14.21 3.76 -3.67
N VAL A 102 -13.40 4.38 -4.53
CA VAL A 102 -12.13 5.01 -4.19
C VAL A 102 -12.20 6.54 -4.14
N THR A 103 -13.34 7.12 -4.53
CA THR A 103 -13.57 8.58 -4.57
C THR A 103 -13.20 9.29 -3.26
N PRO A 104 -13.50 8.72 -2.06
CA PRO A 104 -13.12 9.32 -0.79
C PRO A 104 -11.59 9.42 -0.60
N LEU A 105 -10.84 8.36 -0.93
CA LEU A 105 -9.38 8.35 -0.81
C LEU A 105 -8.71 9.28 -1.80
N GLU A 106 -9.24 9.37 -3.02
CA GLU A 106 -8.78 10.32 -4.04
C GLU A 106 -9.01 11.76 -3.59
N SER A 107 -10.17 12.05 -3.00
CA SER A 107 -10.52 13.38 -2.48
C SER A 107 -9.59 13.79 -1.34
N ILE A 108 -9.35 12.90 -0.37
CA ILE A 108 -8.42 13.13 0.75
C ILE A 108 -7.00 13.42 0.22
N THR A 109 -6.52 12.61 -0.73
CA THR A 109 -5.19 12.78 -1.33
C THR A 109 -5.07 14.10 -2.09
N LYS A 110 -6.11 14.49 -2.83
CA LYS A 110 -6.15 15.76 -3.57
C LYS A 110 -6.17 16.96 -2.62
N GLU A 111 -7.01 16.92 -1.60
CA GLU A 111 -7.12 17.99 -0.60
C GLU A 111 -5.81 18.16 0.19
N TYR A 112 -5.14 17.07 0.54
CA TYR A 112 -3.82 17.12 1.19
C TYR A 112 -2.79 17.83 0.31
N LYS A 113 -2.69 17.46 -0.97
CA LYS A 113 -1.77 18.09 -1.93
C LYS A 113 -2.05 19.58 -2.10
N GLU A 114 -3.32 19.96 -2.19
CA GLU A 114 -3.73 21.36 -2.26
C GLU A 114 -3.35 22.11 -0.98
N ALA A 115 -3.63 21.55 0.20
CA ALA A 115 -3.30 22.17 1.47
C ALA A 115 -1.79 22.40 1.64
N VAL A 116 -0.97 21.40 1.31
CA VAL A 116 0.50 21.54 1.32
C VAL A 116 0.95 22.62 0.34
N TYR A 117 0.42 22.63 -0.88
CA TYR A 117 0.73 23.65 -1.87
C TYR A 117 0.43 25.07 -1.37
N GLN A 118 -0.74 25.29 -0.75
CA GLN A 118 -1.11 26.59 -0.19
C GLN A 118 -0.19 27.02 0.96
N ILE A 119 0.19 26.10 1.85
CA ILE A 119 1.18 26.38 2.91
C ILE A 119 2.52 26.80 2.27
N THR A 120 3.03 26.03 1.32
CA THR A 120 4.29 26.32 0.62
C THR A 120 4.26 27.70 -0.06
N GLN A 121 3.17 28.05 -0.74
CA GLN A 121 3.02 29.37 -1.39
C GLN A 121 3.01 30.51 -0.36
N ALA A 122 2.25 30.37 0.73
CA ALA A 122 2.17 31.38 1.78
C ALA A 122 3.52 31.57 2.49
N ARG A 123 4.24 30.48 2.78
CA ARG A 123 5.59 30.53 3.37
C ARG A 123 6.59 31.21 2.43
N THR A 124 6.56 30.84 1.14
CA THR A 124 7.41 31.46 0.11
C THR A 124 7.19 32.96 0.02
N ALA A 125 5.94 33.41 -0.02
CA ALA A 125 5.59 34.83 -0.08
C ALA A 125 6.12 35.60 1.15
N LYS A 126 5.92 35.05 2.37
CA LYS A 126 6.43 35.65 3.61
C LYS A 126 7.95 35.78 3.62
N ILE A 127 8.68 34.75 3.19
CA ILE A 127 10.15 34.81 3.16
C ILE A 127 10.63 35.81 2.11
N LYS A 128 10.02 35.83 0.92
CA LYS A 128 10.35 36.82 -0.12
C LYS A 128 10.12 38.26 0.37
N GLN A 129 9.01 38.50 1.08
CA GLN A 129 8.73 39.81 1.66
C GLN A 129 9.80 40.20 2.68
N HIS A 130 10.14 39.31 3.61
CA HIS A 130 11.19 39.57 4.60
C HIS A 130 12.57 39.82 3.95
N LEU A 131 12.90 39.09 2.88
CA LEU A 131 14.13 39.31 2.11
C LEU A 131 14.15 40.69 1.42
N ALA A 132 13.02 41.12 0.85
CA ALA A 132 12.90 42.42 0.22
C ALA A 132 13.01 43.56 1.25
N GLU A 133 12.34 43.44 2.39
CA GLU A 133 12.33 44.49 3.42
C GLU A 133 13.68 44.63 4.14
N LYS A 134 14.32 43.51 4.48
CA LYS A 134 15.52 43.52 5.33
C LYS A 134 16.83 43.57 4.54
N TYR A 135 16.84 42.96 3.35
CA TYR A 135 18.06 42.77 2.56
C TYR A 135 17.96 43.39 1.17
N PHE A 136 16.83 44.01 0.80
CA PHE A 136 16.58 44.57 -0.53
C PHE A 136 16.71 43.53 -1.66
N ILE A 137 16.56 42.24 -1.32
CA ILE A 137 16.60 41.14 -2.28
C ILE A 137 15.18 40.89 -2.79
N SER A 138 14.97 41.06 -4.09
CA SER A 138 13.67 40.89 -4.74
C SER A 138 13.83 40.35 -6.17
N GLY A 139 12.74 39.86 -6.76
CA GLY A 139 12.70 39.33 -8.12
C GLY A 139 12.10 37.93 -8.22
N GLU A 140 11.65 37.57 -9.42
CA GLU A 140 11.04 36.27 -9.69
C GLU A 140 12.01 35.11 -9.50
N ALA A 141 13.29 35.33 -9.82
CA ALA A 141 14.38 34.36 -9.67
C ALA A 141 14.76 34.07 -8.20
N VAL A 142 14.25 34.83 -7.24
CA VAL A 142 14.49 34.56 -5.82
C VAL A 142 13.72 33.29 -5.44
N ALA A 143 14.45 32.22 -5.12
CA ALA A 143 13.91 30.94 -4.67
C ALA A 143 14.30 30.71 -3.20
N PRO A 144 13.42 30.98 -2.22
CA PRO A 144 13.69 30.72 -0.82
C PRO A 144 13.96 29.23 -0.55
N ASN A 145 14.91 28.95 0.34
CA ASN A 145 15.14 27.58 0.81
C ASN A 145 14.08 27.21 1.86
N LEU A 146 13.07 26.44 1.45
CA LEU A 146 11.99 25.97 2.31
C LEU A 146 12.37 24.74 3.15
N GLU A 147 13.45 24.03 2.80
CA GLU A 147 13.93 22.86 3.55
C GLU A 147 14.51 23.23 4.92
N ASN A 148 14.89 24.50 5.10
CA ASN A 148 15.35 25.05 6.38
C ASN A 148 14.30 25.91 7.08
N ASP A 149 13.08 25.97 6.54
CA ASP A 149 11.99 26.74 7.14
C ASP A 149 11.27 25.92 8.21
N GLU A 150 11.80 25.91 9.44
CA GLU A 150 11.24 25.14 10.56
C GLU A 150 9.74 25.37 10.79
N ALA A 151 9.28 26.61 10.60
CA ALA A 151 7.87 26.93 10.79
C ALA A 151 7.01 26.31 9.67
N GLY A 152 7.48 26.36 8.42
CA GLY A 152 6.82 25.68 7.30
C GLY A 152 6.83 24.16 7.45
N ILE A 153 7.94 23.57 7.89
CA ILE A 153 8.07 22.13 8.15
C ILE A 153 7.07 21.68 9.22
N LYS A 154 6.96 22.42 10.32
CA LYS A 154 5.99 22.13 11.40
C LYS A 154 4.55 22.22 10.90
N GLU A 155 4.22 23.24 10.11
CA GLU A 155 2.88 23.44 9.57
C GLU A 155 2.48 22.33 8.58
N ILE A 156 3.40 21.93 7.70
CA ILE A 156 3.21 20.78 6.79
C ILE A 156 3.06 19.48 7.57
N GLN A 157 3.87 19.25 8.61
CA GLN A 157 3.75 18.05 9.45
C GLN A 157 2.39 17.97 10.16
N GLN A 158 1.91 19.09 10.73
CA GLN A 158 0.58 19.13 11.35
C GLN A 158 -0.52 18.84 10.34
N MET A 159 -0.39 19.36 9.12
CA MET A 159 -1.33 19.09 8.04
C MET A 159 -1.30 17.60 7.64
N ARG A 160 -0.11 17.03 7.50
CA ARG A 160 0.11 15.61 7.24
C ARG A 160 -0.56 14.74 8.30
N ASP A 161 -0.32 14.99 9.58
CA ASP A 161 -0.90 14.21 10.68
C ASP A 161 -2.43 14.25 10.68
N LYS A 162 -3.03 15.38 10.31
CA LYS A 162 -4.48 15.52 10.18
C LYS A 162 -5.01 14.65 9.03
N PHE A 163 -4.41 14.75 7.85
CA PHE A 163 -4.86 14.01 6.68
C PHE A 163 -4.56 12.51 6.79
N ASP A 164 -3.46 12.12 7.44
CA ASP A 164 -3.10 10.72 7.68
C ASP A 164 -4.15 9.99 8.53
N ARG A 165 -4.72 10.67 9.53
CA ARG A 165 -5.84 10.14 10.32
C ARG A 165 -7.09 9.91 9.47
N LEU A 166 -7.46 10.88 8.63
CA LEU A 166 -8.60 10.75 7.72
C LEU A 166 -8.38 9.63 6.70
N PHE A 167 -7.17 9.56 6.15
CA PHE A 167 -6.77 8.55 5.18
C PHE A 167 -6.78 7.15 5.79
N THR A 168 -6.26 7.00 7.01
CA THR A 168 -6.28 5.72 7.74
C THR A 168 -7.70 5.27 8.07
N LEU A 169 -8.56 6.18 8.53
CA LEU A 169 -9.98 5.87 8.79
C LEU A 169 -10.68 5.36 7.52
N GLU A 170 -10.44 6.04 6.40
CA GLU A 170 -11.02 5.66 5.12
C GLU A 170 -10.47 4.33 4.61
N LYS A 171 -9.17 4.08 4.78
CA LYS A 171 -8.54 2.78 4.49
C LYS A 171 -9.22 1.65 5.28
N SER A 172 -9.46 1.84 6.57
CA SER A 172 -10.15 0.86 7.41
C SER A 172 -11.57 0.61 6.92
N ARG A 173 -12.36 1.66 6.64
CA ARG A 173 -13.71 1.54 6.07
C ARG A 173 -13.71 0.75 4.77
N LEU A 174 -12.73 1.01 3.91
CA LEU A 174 -12.58 0.29 2.66
C LEU A 174 -12.22 -1.18 2.90
N ALA A 175 -11.31 -1.49 3.82
CA ALA A 175 -10.95 -2.86 4.18
C ALA A 175 -12.12 -3.65 4.80
N ASP A 176 -12.97 -2.99 5.59
CA ASP A 176 -14.06 -3.61 6.36
C ASP A 176 -15.35 -3.81 5.56
N SER A 177 -15.53 -3.11 4.43
CA SER A 177 -16.67 -3.31 3.49
C SER A 177 -16.64 -4.65 2.73
N VAL A 178 -16.06 -5.68 3.34
CA VAL A 178 -15.91 -7.05 2.85
C VAL A 178 -17.00 -7.98 3.42
N GLU A 179 -17.78 -7.56 4.41
CA GLU A 179 -18.72 -8.42 5.16
C GLU A 179 -20.18 -8.49 4.67
N THR A 180 -20.48 -8.28 3.38
CA THR A 180 -21.85 -8.52 2.84
C THR A 180 -21.83 -9.25 1.52
#